data_AF-A0A2A5YQQ3-F1
#
_entry.id   AF-A0A2A5YQQ3-F1
#
_cell.length_a   1.000
_cell.length_b   1.000
_cell.length_c   1.000
_cell.angle_alpha   90.00
_cell.angle_beta   90.00
_cell.angle_gamma   90.00
#
_symmetry.space_group_name_H-M   'P 1'
#
loop_
_entity.id
_entity.type
_entity.pdbx_description
1 polymer ?
#
loop_
_entity_poly.entity_id
_entity_poly.type
_entity_poly.pdbx_seq_one_letter_code
_entity_poly.pdbx_strand_id
1 'polypeptide(L)'
;EALNRIESILAVTPGWMHPGTDYIASFPPFNNQPTAYRITVGGEQRWFAQCGFEALACSWMFPGEIVDINAPCLLGDDSLHLKMKDGELVLVDPETIVGYTRSRLGMEEPDQPFR
;
A
#
# COMPACT_ATOMS: atom_id res chain seq x y z
N GLU A 1 -9.48 25.75 -12.54
CA GLU A 1 -8.26 25.29 -13.23
C GLU A 1 -7.55 24.15 -12.49
N ALA A 2 -7.18 24.34 -11.21
CA ALA A 2 -6.51 23.30 -10.41
C ALA A 2 -7.36 22.01 -10.28
N LEU A 3 -8.65 22.13 -9.97
CA LEU A 3 -9.56 20.98 -9.89
C LEU A 3 -9.59 20.16 -11.17
N ASN A 4 -9.75 20.80 -12.33
CA ASN A 4 -9.73 20.11 -13.63
C ASN A 4 -8.42 19.36 -13.88
N ARG A 5 -7.28 19.88 -13.39
CA ARG A 5 -5.99 19.18 -13.50
C ARG A 5 -5.95 17.95 -12.59
N ILE A 6 -6.45 18.07 -11.36
CA ILE A 6 -6.57 16.95 -10.41
C ILE A 6 -7.47 15.86 -11.00
N GLU A 7 -8.65 16.23 -11.49
CA GLU A 7 -9.58 15.32 -12.17
C GLU A 7 -8.92 14.61 -13.36
N SER A 8 -8.15 15.35 -14.18
CA SER A 8 -7.44 14.78 -15.33
C SER A 8 -6.36 13.77 -14.92
N ILE A 9 -5.62 14.04 -13.84
CA ILE A 9 -4.59 13.14 -13.30
C ILE A 9 -5.23 11.88 -12.69
N LEU A 10 -6.31 12.05 -11.93
CA LEU A 10 -7.00 10.93 -11.30
C LEU A 10 -7.71 10.04 -12.32
N ALA A 11 -8.13 10.57 -13.47
CA ALA A 11 -8.69 9.78 -14.56
C ALA A 11 -7.68 8.80 -15.21
N VAL A 12 -6.37 9.02 -15.03
CA VAL A 12 -5.30 8.20 -15.62
C VAL A 12 -4.45 7.46 -14.59
N THR A 13 -4.81 7.54 -13.32
CA THR A 13 -4.16 6.85 -12.19
C THR A 13 -5.19 6.03 -11.42
N PRO A 14 -4.81 5.03 -10.62
CA PRO A 14 -5.77 4.29 -9.80
C PRO A 14 -6.17 5.07 -8.53
N GLY A 15 -6.25 6.40 -8.61
CA GLY A 15 -6.62 7.30 -7.51
C GLY A 15 -8.07 7.81 -7.62
N TRP A 16 -8.59 8.39 -6.54
CA TRP A 16 -9.91 9.01 -6.52
C TRP A 16 -10.02 10.15 -5.50
N MET A 17 -11.00 11.04 -5.72
CA MET A 17 -11.36 12.10 -4.77
C MET A 17 -12.39 11.61 -3.75
N HIS A 18 -12.41 12.24 -2.58
CA HIS A 18 -13.45 12.01 -1.59
C HIS A 18 -14.81 12.54 -2.14
N PRO A 19 -15.91 11.78 -2.02
CA PRO A 19 -17.21 12.18 -2.54
C PRO A 19 -17.63 13.58 -2.09
N GLY A 20 -18.07 14.40 -3.05
CA GLY A 20 -18.59 15.75 -2.80
C GLY A 20 -17.54 16.80 -2.40
N THR A 21 -16.25 16.51 -2.57
CA THR A 21 -15.14 17.43 -2.24
C THR A 21 -14.08 17.45 -3.34
N ASP A 22 -13.11 18.35 -3.22
CA ASP A 22 -11.88 18.39 -4.03
C ASP A 22 -10.68 17.73 -3.33
N TYR A 23 -10.89 17.07 -2.18
CA TYR A 23 -9.84 16.34 -1.49
C TYR A 23 -9.54 15.01 -2.19
N ILE A 24 -8.25 14.73 -2.38
CA ILE A 24 -7.78 13.41 -2.84
C ILE A 24 -8.00 12.40 -1.72
N ALA A 25 -8.83 11.39 -1.97
CA ALA A 25 -9.04 10.28 -1.03
C ALA A 25 -7.95 9.23 -1.18
N SER A 26 -7.56 8.89 -2.42
CA SER A 26 -6.46 7.95 -2.67
C SER A 26 -5.62 8.40 -3.85
N PHE A 27 -4.31 8.27 -3.69
CA PHE A 27 -3.31 8.44 -4.73
C PHE A 27 -2.12 7.56 -4.38
N PRO A 28 -1.76 6.56 -5.21
CA PRO A 28 -0.75 5.57 -4.87
C PRO A 28 0.58 6.18 -4.39
N PRO A 29 1.21 5.60 -3.36
CA PRO A 29 0.81 4.36 -2.67
C PRO A 29 -0.21 4.57 -1.52
N PHE A 30 -0.69 5.80 -1.32
CA PHE A 30 -1.43 6.17 -0.12
C PHE A 30 -2.95 6.24 -0.30
N ASN A 31 -3.62 6.05 0.82
CA ASN A 31 -5.03 6.32 1.02
C ASN A 31 -5.21 7.19 2.29
N ASN A 32 -5.97 8.27 2.15
CA ASN A 32 -6.33 9.16 3.26
C ASN A 32 -7.55 8.64 4.05
N GLN A 33 -8.25 7.63 3.52
CA GLN A 33 -9.30 6.90 4.23
C GLN A 33 -8.73 5.63 4.86
N PRO A 34 -9.29 5.17 5.99
CA PRO A 34 -8.88 3.92 6.59
C PRO A 34 -9.03 2.73 5.63
N THR A 35 -7.96 1.97 5.45
CA THR A 35 -7.96 0.68 4.76
C THR A 35 -7.47 -0.43 5.69
N ALA A 36 -7.53 -1.67 5.22
CA ALA A 36 -6.98 -2.82 5.93
C ALA A 36 -5.44 -2.77 6.04
N TYR A 37 -4.76 -2.01 5.18
CA TYR A 37 -3.30 -1.91 5.12
C TYR A 37 -2.81 -0.69 5.89
N ARG A 38 -2.53 -0.89 7.18
CA ARG A 38 -2.18 0.18 8.13
C ARG A 38 -0.68 0.40 8.13
N ILE A 39 -0.29 1.65 8.00
CA ILE A 39 1.11 2.07 7.92
C ILE A 39 1.45 2.91 9.15
N THR A 40 2.49 2.49 9.85
CA THR A 40 3.04 3.12 11.06
C THR A 40 4.48 3.52 10.78
N VAL A 41 4.82 4.78 11.05
CA VAL A 41 6.19 5.31 10.89
C VAL A 41 6.52 6.13 12.13
N GLY A 42 7.73 5.97 12.68
CA GLY A 42 8.13 6.67 13.91
C GLY A 42 7.25 6.36 15.12
N GLY A 43 6.58 5.19 15.15
CA GLY A 43 5.65 4.80 16.21
C GLY A 43 4.23 5.37 16.07
N GLU A 44 3.93 6.12 15.01
CA GLU A 44 2.61 6.70 14.78
C GLU A 44 1.89 6.04 13.60
N GLN A 45 0.73 5.43 13.87
CA GLN A 45 -0.14 4.90 12.81
C GLN A 45 -1.05 6.02 12.31
N ARG A 46 -0.67 6.63 11.18
CA ARG A 46 -1.44 7.72 10.55
C ARG A 46 -1.82 7.43 9.10
N TRP A 47 -1.06 6.57 8.43
CA TRP A 47 -1.18 6.36 7.00
C TRP A 47 -1.82 5.02 6.68
N PHE A 48 -2.44 4.95 5.51
CA PHE A 48 -3.02 3.73 4.95
C PHE A 48 -2.53 3.57 3.52
N ALA A 49 -2.33 2.33 3.10
CA ALA A 49 -2.06 2.01 1.71
C ALA A 49 -3.33 1.52 0.99
N GLN A 50 -3.39 1.62 -0.33
CA GLN A 50 -4.56 1.16 -1.08
C GLN A 50 -4.65 -0.37 -1.12
N CYS A 51 -3.51 -1.05 -1.29
CA CYS A 51 -3.41 -2.50 -1.38
C CYS A 51 -2.11 -3.03 -0.76
N GLY A 52 -1.95 -4.35 -0.71
CA GLY A 52 -0.76 -5.00 -0.12
C GLY A 52 0.55 -4.60 -0.80
N PHE A 53 0.58 -4.48 -2.13
CA PHE A 53 1.79 -4.06 -2.84
C PHE A 53 2.11 -2.58 -2.64
N GLU A 54 1.09 -1.73 -2.60
CA GLU A 54 1.28 -0.31 -2.29
C GLU A 54 1.77 -0.10 -0.85
N ALA A 55 1.36 -0.96 0.09
CA ALA A 55 1.88 -0.93 1.45
C ALA A 55 3.40 -1.13 1.48
N LEU A 56 3.93 -2.03 0.64
CA LEU A 56 5.38 -2.20 0.49
C LEU A 56 6.04 -0.96 -0.13
N ALA A 57 5.40 -0.39 -1.16
CA ALA A 57 5.90 0.81 -1.84
C ALA A 57 5.95 2.05 -0.93
N CYS A 58 5.14 2.12 0.14
CA CYS A 58 5.22 3.20 1.13
C CYS A 58 6.62 3.36 1.74
N SER A 59 7.46 2.31 1.77
CA SER A 59 8.84 2.41 2.28
C SER A 59 9.65 3.52 1.62
N TRP A 60 9.45 3.75 0.32
CA TRP A 60 10.17 4.78 -0.44
C TRP A 60 9.75 6.22 -0.08
N MET A 61 8.62 6.39 0.61
CA MET A 61 8.11 7.70 1.02
C MET A 61 8.66 8.14 2.38
N PHE A 62 9.38 7.27 3.09
CA PHE A 62 9.93 7.52 4.42
C PHE A 62 11.41 7.09 4.50
N PRO A 63 12.32 7.79 3.79
CA PRO A 63 13.72 7.40 3.72
C PRO A 63 14.39 7.38 5.11
N GLY A 64 15.11 6.30 5.41
CA GLY A 64 15.82 6.07 6.67
C GLY A 64 14.95 5.56 7.83
N GLU A 65 13.63 5.60 7.68
CA GLU A 65 12.67 5.19 8.70
C GLU A 65 12.23 3.72 8.54
N ILE A 66 11.82 3.10 9.64
CA ILE A 66 11.11 1.82 9.59
C ILE A 66 9.64 2.10 9.30
N VAL A 67 9.14 1.50 8.22
CA VAL A 67 7.73 1.45 7.87
C VAL A 67 7.17 0.12 8.39
N ASP A 68 6.34 0.21 9.42
CA ASP A 68 5.66 -0.91 10.07
C ASP A 68 4.26 -1.07 9.48
N ILE A 69 4.00 -2.23 8.87
CA ILE A 69 2.83 -2.52 8.04
C ILE A 69 2.04 -3.62 8.72
N ASN A 70 0.77 -3.34 9.05
CA ASN A 70 -0.15 -4.33 9.60
C ASN A 70 -1.34 -4.48 8.66
N ALA A 71 -1.71 -5.73 8.35
CA ALA A 71 -2.85 -6.05 7.51
C ALA A 71 -3.50 -7.38 7.94
N PRO A 72 -4.79 -7.62 7.68
CA PRO A 72 -5.38 -8.94 7.83
C PRO A 72 -4.97 -9.87 6.68
N CYS A 73 -4.90 -11.17 6.96
CA CYS A 73 -4.86 -12.20 5.92
C CYS A 73 -6.19 -12.22 5.17
N LEU A 74 -6.15 -12.26 3.84
CA LEU A 74 -7.39 -12.30 3.03
C LEU A 74 -8.07 -13.69 3.03
N LEU A 75 -7.39 -14.72 3.51
CA LEU A 75 -7.86 -16.11 3.51
C LEU A 75 -8.35 -16.60 4.88
N GLY A 76 -8.13 -15.83 5.95
CA GLY A 76 -8.44 -16.25 7.32
C GLY A 76 -8.30 -15.12 8.32
N ASP A 77 -8.35 -15.45 9.61
CA ASP A 77 -8.39 -14.47 10.70
C ASP A 77 -7.01 -14.00 11.18
N ASP A 78 -5.93 -14.56 10.63
CA ASP A 78 -4.57 -14.22 11.02
C ASP A 78 -4.19 -12.80 10.57
N SER A 79 -3.38 -12.12 11.38
CA SER A 79 -2.78 -10.84 11.01
C SER A 79 -1.44 -11.05 10.34
N LEU A 80 -1.13 -10.18 9.39
CA LEU A 80 0.12 -10.09 8.66
C LEU A 80 0.86 -8.84 9.17
N HIS A 81 2.10 -9.03 9.59
CA HIS A 81 3.00 -7.97 10.05
C HIS A 81 4.27 -7.96 9.20
N LEU A 82 4.55 -6.82 8.61
CA LEU A 82 5.76 -6.61 7.82
C LEU A 82 6.46 -5.36 8.35
N LYS A 83 7.79 -5.34 8.31
CA LYS A 83 8.57 -4.11 8.47
C LYS A 83 9.46 -3.94 7.28
N MET A 84 9.50 -2.71 6.76
CA MET A 84 10.38 -2.32 5.68
C MET A 84 11.24 -1.13 6.06
N LYS A 85 12.44 -1.08 5.49
CA LYS A 85 13.33 0.08 5.56
C LYS A 85 14.03 0.25 4.22
N ASP A 86 13.89 1.42 3.62
CA ASP A 86 14.55 1.79 2.36
C ASP A 86 14.39 0.74 1.23
N GLY A 87 13.19 0.16 1.12
CA GLY A 87 12.84 -0.86 0.12
C GLY A 87 13.13 -2.30 0.52
N GLU A 88 13.82 -2.53 1.64
CA GLU A 88 14.18 -3.88 2.12
C GLU A 88 13.19 -4.37 3.18
N LEU A 89 12.81 -5.65 3.10
CA LEU A 89 12.06 -6.33 4.16
C LEU A 89 12.99 -6.65 5.33
N VAL A 90 12.66 -6.12 6.51
CA VAL A 90 13.43 -6.37 7.75
C VAL A 90 12.66 -7.24 8.75
N LEU A 91 11.36 -7.42 8.55
CA LEU A 91 10.52 -8.38 9.27
C LEU A 91 9.38 -8.85 8.35
N VAL A 92 9.09 -10.15 8.42
CA VAL A 92 7.96 -10.81 7.75
C VAL A 92 7.36 -11.81 8.73
N ASP A 93 6.13 -11.57 9.18
CA ASP A 93 5.42 -12.43 10.12
C ASP A 93 3.94 -12.59 9.73
N PRO A 94 3.48 -13.82 9.39
CA PRO A 94 4.26 -15.05 9.32
C PRO A 94 5.23 -15.08 8.13
N GLU A 95 6.32 -15.86 8.22
CA GLU A 95 7.30 -16.02 7.13
C GLU A 95 6.68 -16.59 5.83
N THR A 96 5.46 -17.14 5.92
CA THR A 96 4.70 -17.69 4.80
C THR A 96 3.84 -16.65 4.07
N ILE A 97 3.99 -15.36 4.36
CA ILE A 97 3.28 -14.30 3.63
C ILE A 97 3.59 -14.36 2.15
N VAL A 98 2.53 -14.22 1.33
CA VAL A 98 2.64 -14.13 -0.12
C VAL A 98 1.83 -12.95 -0.65
N GLY A 99 2.32 -12.31 -1.69
CA GLY A 99 1.53 -11.37 -2.47
C GLY A 99 0.63 -12.12 -3.44
N TYR A 100 -0.61 -11.65 -3.63
CA TYR A 100 -1.55 -12.20 -4.62
C TYR A 100 -1.91 -11.15 -5.66
N THR A 101 -1.87 -11.53 -6.94
CA THR A 101 -2.36 -10.71 -8.04
C THR A 101 -3.30 -11.53 -8.92
N ARG A 102 -4.44 -10.94 -9.29
CA ARG A 102 -5.42 -11.58 -10.18
C ARG A 102 -4.83 -11.92 -11.56
N SER A 103 -3.94 -11.07 -12.05
CA SER A 103 -3.32 -11.17 -13.37
C SER A 103 -1.83 -11.38 -13.20
N ARG A 104 -1.21 -12.15 -14.09
CA ARG A 104 0.26 -12.27 -14.12
C ARG A 104 0.87 -10.88 -14.29
N LEU A 105 1.74 -10.54 -13.36
CA LEU A 105 2.72 -9.48 -13.56
C LEU A 105 3.83 -10.07 -14.42
N GLY A 106 4.37 -9.31 -15.38
CA GLY A 106 5.37 -9.77 -16.35
C GLY A 106 6.76 -10.07 -15.75
N MET A 107 6.80 -10.59 -14.52
CA MET A 107 7.99 -11.04 -13.82
C MET A 107 8.28 -12.50 -14.16
N GLU A 108 9.52 -12.95 -13.98
CA GLU A 108 9.90 -14.36 -14.13
C GLU A 108 9.67 -15.12 -12.83
N GLU A 109 9.53 -16.45 -12.89
CA GLU A 109 9.52 -17.28 -11.68
C GLU A 109 10.94 -17.34 -11.08
N PRO A 110 11.11 -17.34 -9.74
CA PRO A 110 10.06 -17.46 -8.71
C PRO A 110 9.48 -16.13 -8.22
N ASP A 111 9.86 -14.99 -8.80
CA ASP A 111 9.52 -13.65 -8.29
C ASP A 111 8.08 -13.20 -8.63
N GLN A 112 7.29 -14.06 -9.28
CA GLN A 112 5.88 -13.79 -9.53
C GLN A 112 5.04 -13.92 -8.25
N PRO A 113 4.16 -12.95 -7.95
CA PRO A 113 3.11 -13.11 -6.96
C PRO A 113 2.20 -14.29 -7.27
N PHE A 114 1.57 -14.82 -6.22
CA PHE A 114 0.59 -15.89 -6.32
C PHE A 114 -0.63 -15.46 -7.13
N ARG A 115 -1.29 -16.46 -7.72
CA ARG A 115 -2.54 -16.35 -8.48
C ARG A 115 -3.43 -17.55 -8.21
#